data_AF-A0A6I2UGM9-F1
#
_entry.id   AF-A0A6I2UGM9-F1
#
_cell.length_a   1.000
_cell.length_b   1.000
_cell.length_c   1.000
_cell.angle_alpha   90.00
_cell.angle_beta   90.00
_cell.angle_gamma   90.00
#
_symmetry.space_group_name_H-M   'P 1'
#
loop_
_entity.id
_entity.type
_entity.pdbx_description
1 polymer ?
#
loop_
_entity_poly.entity_id
_entity_poly.type
_entity_poly.pdbx_seq_one_letter_code
_entity_poly.pdbx_strand_id
1 'polypeptide(L)' 'MKLKGMQLTDWLIIILMTAIIALDMDFGNLQTIDYVCLAAYGFWLVALVVRLYIVNREKQ' A
#
# COMPACT_ATOMS: atom_id res chain seq x y z
N MET A 1 13.56 12.65 7.00
CA MET A 1 14.02 11.59 6.07
C MET A 1 13.43 11.87 4.69
N LYS A 2 14.24 12.16 3.66
CA LYS A 2 13.77 12.17 2.26
C LYS A 2 13.76 10.71 1.79
N LEU A 3 12.58 10.10 1.69
CA LEU A 3 12.41 8.77 1.09
C LEU A 3 12.70 8.88 -0.42
N LYS A 4 13.99 8.82 -0.78
CA LYS A 4 14.43 8.76 -2.18
C LYS A 4 14.01 7.41 -2.75
N GLY A 5 13.02 7.40 -3.64
CA GLY A 5 12.51 6.19 -4.29
C GLY A 5 10.99 6.05 -4.23
N MET A 6 10.29 6.86 -3.44
CA MET A 6 8.83 6.88 -3.43
C MET A 6 8.34 7.65 -4.67
N GLN A 7 7.63 6.96 -5.55
CA GLN A 7 6.99 7.63 -6.69
C GLN A 7 5.74 8.34 -6.22
N LEU A 8 5.37 9.43 -6.89
CA LEU A 8 4.13 10.17 -6.60
C LEU A 8 2.90 9.25 -6.78
N THR A 9 3.00 8.29 -7.70
CA THR A 9 2.04 7.21 -7.94
C THR A 9 1.86 6.30 -6.73
N ASP A 10 2.93 5.95 -6.03
CA ASP A 10 2.84 5.10 -4.83
C ASP A 10 2.05 5.80 -3.72
N TRP A 11 2.28 7.11 -3.56
CA TRP A 11 1.57 7.93 -2.59
C TRP A 11 0.08 8.07 -2.94
N LEU A 12 -0.23 8.25 -4.23
CA LEU A 12 -1.60 8.24 -4.74
C LEU A 12 -2.31 6.91 -4.50
N ILE A 13 -1.64 5.77 -4.74
CA ILE A 13 -2.20 4.43 -4.52
C ILE A 13 -2.52 4.22 -3.04
N ILE A 14 -1.63 4.65 -2.14
CA ILE A 14 -1.85 4.55 -0.69
C ILE A 14 -3.12 5.31 -0.29
N ILE A 15 -3.26 6.57 -0.74
CA ILE A 15 -4.42 7.40 -0.39
C ILE A 15 -5.71 6.83 -0.96
N LEU A 16 -5.69 6.41 -2.23
CA LEU A 16 -6.85 5.87 -2.90
C LEU A 16 -7.32 4.58 -2.23
N MET A 17 -6.41 3.64 -1.94
CA MET A 17 -6.75 2.39 -1.27
C MET A 17 -7.23 2.60 0.17
N THR A 18 -6.61 3.54 0.90
CA THR A 18 -7.06 3.86 2.26
C THR A 18 -8.46 4.48 2.25
N ALA A 19 -8.78 5.32 1.26
CA ALA A 19 -10.11 5.90 1.09
C ALA A 19 -11.15 4.83 0.71
N ILE A 20 -10.83 3.90 -0.20
CA ILE A 20 -11.73 2.80 -0.58
C ILE A 20 -12.01 1.91 0.64
N ILE A 21 -10.97 1.52 1.40
CA ILE A 21 -11.13 0.74 2.62
C ILE A 21 -11.98 1.49 3.67
N ALA A 22 -11.82 2.81 3.79
CA ALA A 22 -12.57 3.60 4.78
C ALA A 22 -14.03 3.87 4.38
N LEU A 23 -14.33 3.94 3.08
CA LEU A 23 -15.65 4.31 2.56
C LEU A 23 -16.51 3.10 2.14
N ASP A 24 -15.88 2.03 1.66
CA ASP A 24 -16.57 0.91 1.00
C ASP A 24 -16.57 -0.38 1.83
N MET A 25 -15.57 -0.60 2.71
CA MET A 25 -15.58 -1.80 3.56
C MET A 25 -16.58 -1.64 4.71
N ASP A 26 -17.66 -2.43 4.63
CA ASP A 26 -18.50 -2.70 5.77
C ASP A 26 -17.81 -3.73 6.69
N PHE A 27 -17.17 -3.24 7.75
CA PHE A 27 -16.48 -4.09 8.73
C PHE A 27 -17.42 -5.02 9.52
N GLY A 28 -18.74 -4.83 9.43
CA GLY A 28 -19.75 -5.72 10.02
C GLY A 28 -20.12 -6.91 9.13
N ASN A 29 -19.85 -6.83 7.82
CA ASN A 29 -20.18 -7.86 6.84
C ASN A 29 -19.10 -7.99 5.75
N LEU A 30 -17.87 -8.35 6.15
CA LEU A 30 -16.77 -8.55 5.20
C LEU A 30 -17.08 -9.70 4.25
N GLN A 31 -17.12 -9.39 2.95
CA GLN A 31 -17.21 -10.40 1.91
C GLN A 31 -15.83 -10.99 1.62
N THR A 32 -15.80 -12.14 0.95
CA THR A 32 -14.53 -12.77 0.54
C THR A 32 -13.67 -11.82 -0.31
N ILE A 33 -14.32 -10.95 -1.10
CA ILE A 33 -13.64 -9.97 -1.96
C ILE A 33 -12.87 -8.92 -1.15
N ASP A 34 -13.40 -8.53 0.02
CA ASP A 34 -12.80 -7.56 0.92
C ASP A 34 -11.50 -8.09 1.51
N TYR A 35 -11.49 -9.37 1.92
CA TYR A 35 -10.28 -10.04 2.39
C TYR A 35 -9.20 -10.15 1.31
N VAL A 36 -9.59 -10.45 0.07
CA VAL A 36 -8.65 -10.53 -1.06
C VAL A 36 -8.06 -9.15 -1.36
N CYS A 37 -8.89 -8.10 -1.34
CA CYS A 37 -8.44 -6.72 -1.55
C CYS A 37 -7.44 -6.29 -0.46
N LEU A 38 -7.77 -6.58 0.81
CA LEU A 38 -6.90 -6.25 1.94
C LEU A 38 -5.57 -7.01 1.89
N ALA A 39 -5.60 -8.30 1.53
CA ALA A 39 -4.40 -9.13 1.39
C ALA A 39 -3.51 -8.66 0.23
N ALA A 40 -4.10 -8.34 -0.93
CA ALA A 40 -3.38 -7.81 -2.08
C ALA A 40 -2.75 -6.44 -1.77
N TYR A 41 -3.48 -5.56 -1.08
CA TYR A 41 -2.97 -4.27 -0.65
C TYR A 41 -1.82 -4.41 0.37
N GLY A 42 -1.97 -5.31 1.35
CA GLY A 42 -0.92 -5.63 2.31
C GLY A 42 0.34 -6.16 1.64
N PHE A 43 0.20 -7.09 0.69
CA PHE A 43 1.33 -7.60 -0.10
C PHE A 43 2.04 -6.50 -0.89
N TRP A 44 1.27 -5.62 -1.53
CA TRP A 44 1.82 -4.50 -2.30
C TRP A 44 2.60 -3.52 -1.41
N LEU A 45 2.10 -3.19 -0.21
CA LEU A 45 2.82 -2.35 0.76
C LEU A 45 4.15 -2.97 1.17
N VAL A 46 4.19 -4.28 1.42
CA VAL A 46 5.45 -4.98 1.73
C VAL A 46 6.44 -4.89 0.57
N ALA A 47 5.98 -5.13 -0.67
CA ALA A 47 6.83 -5.00 -1.86
C ALA A 47 7.36 -3.57 -2.04
N LEU A 48 6.54 -2.55 -1.74
CA LEU A 48 6.94 -1.15 -1.76
C LEU A 48 8.03 -0.84 -0.73
N VAL A 49 7.86 -1.31 0.52
CA VAL A 49 8.85 -1.14 1.58
C VAL A 49 10.17 -1.80 1.19
N VAL A 50 10.13 -3.02 0.63
CA VAL A 50 11.32 -3.73 0.14
C VAL A 50 12.02 -2.94 -0.97
N ARG A 51 11.27 -2.44 -1.96
CA ARG A 51 11.85 -1.58 -3.02
C ARG A 51 12.51 -0.32 -2.45
N LEU A 52 11.84 0.37 -1.54
CA LEU A 52 12.38 1.56 -0.89
C LEU A 52 13.65 1.23 -0.10
N TYR A 53 13.69 0.09 0.60
CA TYR A 53 14.86 -0.37 1.33
C TYR A 53 16.05 -0.65 0.41
N ILE A 54 15.83 -1.37 -0.69
CA ILE A 54 16.88 -1.67 -1.68
C ILE A 54 17.42 -0.38 -2.31
N VAL A 55 16.55 0.49 -2.81
CA VAL A 55 16.94 1.76 -3.44
C VAL A 55 17.69 2.68 -2.48
N ASN A 56 17.31 2.65 -1.19
CA ASN A 56 18.00 3.44 -0.17
C ASN A 56 19.36 2.83 0.23
N ARG A 57 19.52 1.50 0.12
CA ARG A 57 20.79 0.79 0.34
C ARG A 57 21.78 0.96 -0.81
N GLU A 58 21.32 1.00 -2.07
CA GLU A 58 22.20 1.25 -3.23
C GLU A 58 22.73 2.69 -3.31
N LYS A 59 22.14 3.62 -2.55
CA LYS A 59 22.54 5.05 -2.52
C LYS A 59 23.32 5.45 -1.26
N GLN A 60 23.60 4.49 -0.36
CA GLN A 60 24.53 4.63 0.76
C GLN A 60 25.91 4.14 0.32
#